data_AF-A0A7R9XWV5-F1
#
_entry.id   AF-A0A7R9XWV5-F1
#
_cell.length_a   1.000
_cell.length_b   1.000
_cell.length_c   1.000
_cell.angle_alpha   90.00
_cell.angle_beta   90.00
_cell.angle_gamma   90.00
#
_symmetry.space_group_name_H-M   'P 1'
#
loop_
_entity.id
_entity.type
_entity.pdbx_description
1 polymer ?
#
loop_
_entity_poly.entity_id
_entity_poly.type
_entity_poly.pdbx_seq_one_letter_code
_entity_poly.pdbx_strand_id
1 'polypeptide(L)'
;GDDPDPLPPHLLKTYIAYARQHCHPQLDGEACSKLKEFYLKLRRQAAGKGAAGAPITARQLESLARLTQARARVDLRNVATGADAEDAISVMRASLRDVLEDEAGMIDLRRAGGMSKQAEAKRLVSELQRLVTAEGRVMLTVDEIRAAANAVRVADADAAVESLNAAGVLLKKGHRLYSLAASLCGRG
;
A
#
# COMPACT_ATOMS: atom_id res chain seq x y z
N GLY A 1 23.23 -8.94 26.75
CA GLY A 1 22.16 -8.61 25.81
C GLY A 1 22.46 -7.22 25.34
N ASP A 2 22.93 -7.10 24.10
CA ASP A 2 23.43 -5.85 23.54
C ASP A 2 22.31 -4.81 23.45
N ASP A 3 22.28 -3.89 24.41
CA ASP A 3 21.53 -2.65 24.30
C ASP A 3 22.39 -1.72 23.43
N PRO A 4 21.95 -1.32 22.23
CA PRO A 4 22.75 -0.47 21.38
C PRO A 4 22.94 0.87 22.08
N ASP A 5 24.19 1.18 22.44
CA ASP A 5 24.55 2.47 23.02
C ASP A 5 23.96 3.60 22.16
N PRO A 6 23.13 4.49 22.72
CA PRO A 6 22.43 5.49 21.95
C PRO A 6 23.44 6.46 21.33
N LEU A 7 23.37 6.61 20.00
CA LEU A 7 24.25 7.50 19.26
C LEU A 7 24.12 8.94 19.81
N PRO A 8 25.23 9.58 20.24
CA PRO A 8 25.14 10.87 20.90
C PRO A 8 24.44 11.93 20.03
N PRO A 9 23.48 12.72 20.56
CA PRO A 9 22.71 13.68 19.76
C PRO A 9 23.57 14.75 19.06
N HIS A 10 24.69 15.13 19.67
CA HIS A 10 25.62 16.09 19.09
C HIS A 10 26.29 15.53 17.83
N LEU A 11 26.66 14.25 17.84
CA LEU A 11 27.30 13.57 16.72
C LEU A 11 26.35 13.48 15.52
N LEU A 12 25.08 13.12 15.77
CA LEU A 12 24.06 13.07 14.72
C LEU A 12 23.84 14.45 14.06
N LYS A 13 23.79 15.53 14.86
CA LYS A 13 23.67 16.90 14.33
C LYS A 13 24.84 17.27 13.43
N THR A 14 26.07 16.99 13.88
CA THR A 14 27.29 17.24 13.10
C THR A 14 27.29 16.43 11.81
N TYR A 15 26.87 15.16 11.87
CA TYR A 15 26.76 14.29 10.70
C TYR A 15 25.78 14.83 9.66
N ILE A 16 24.57 15.20 10.09
CA ILE A 16 23.54 15.77 9.21
C ILE A 16 24.03 17.08 8.58
N ALA A 17 24.68 17.94 9.35
CA ALA A 17 25.24 19.19 8.86
C ALA A 17 26.30 18.94 7.77
N TYR A 18 27.23 18.02 8.04
CA TYR A 18 28.27 17.64 7.09
C TYR A 18 27.68 17.07 5.79
N ALA A 19 26.77 16.10 5.89
CA ALA A 19 26.10 15.50 4.73
C ALA A 19 25.34 16.53 3.89
N ARG A 20 24.74 17.55 4.52
CA ARG A 20 24.03 18.62 3.80
C ARG A 20 24.96 19.56 3.04
N GLN A 21 26.15 19.83 3.59
CA GLN A 21 27.13 20.77 3.02
C GLN A 21 28.02 20.14 1.94
N HIS A 22 28.33 18.85 2.06
CA HIS A 22 29.34 18.21 1.21
C HIS A 22 28.78 17.19 0.22
N CYS A 23 27.54 16.72 0.40
CA CYS A 23 26.95 15.70 -0.45
C CYS A 23 25.77 16.27 -1.25
N HIS A 24 25.90 16.25 -2.58
CA HIS A 24 24.92 16.78 -3.53
C HIS A 24 24.54 15.71 -4.55
N PRO A 25 23.74 14.70 -4.15
CA PRO A 25 23.61 13.48 -4.94
C PRO A 25 22.88 13.73 -6.26
N GLN A 26 23.45 13.21 -7.35
CA GLN A 26 22.79 13.17 -8.66
C GLN A 26 22.17 11.79 -8.89
N LEU A 27 21.01 11.76 -9.54
CA LEU A 27 20.38 10.49 -9.91
C LEU A 27 21.17 9.85 -11.05
N ASP A 28 21.47 8.56 -10.92
CA ASP A 28 21.98 7.79 -12.04
C ASP A 28 20.87 7.37 -13.02
N GLY A 29 21.25 6.74 -14.12
CA GLY A 29 20.31 6.29 -15.15
C GLY A 29 19.34 5.21 -14.65
N GLU A 30 19.78 4.35 -13.73
CA GLU A 30 18.96 3.28 -13.17
C GLU A 30 17.87 3.86 -12.26
N ALA A 31 18.24 4.75 -11.34
CA ALA A 31 17.34 5.47 -10.47
C ALA A 31 16.29 6.25 -11.28
N CYS A 32 16.72 7.00 -12.30
CA CYS A 32 15.81 7.72 -13.18
C CYS A 32 14.79 6.79 -13.85
N SER A 33 15.24 5.63 -14.33
CA SER A 33 14.39 4.64 -15.00
C SER A 33 13.34 4.07 -14.04
N LYS A 34 13.75 3.65 -12.83
CA LYS A 34 12.85 3.10 -11.81
C LYS A 34 11.81 4.12 -11.36
N LEU A 35 12.22 5.36 -11.09
CA LEU A 35 11.31 6.43 -10.68
C LEU A 35 10.28 6.75 -11.77
N LYS A 36 10.72 6.83 -13.04
CA LYS A 36 9.83 7.06 -14.18
C LYS A 36 8.82 5.93 -14.36
N GLU A 37 9.27 4.69 -14.28
CA GLU A 37 8.41 3.51 -14.42
C GLU A 37 7.34 3.48 -13.32
N PHE A 38 7.74 3.71 -12.06
CA PHE A 38 6.82 3.77 -10.94
C PHE A 38 5.80 4.91 -11.09
N TYR A 39 6.25 6.12 -11.45
CA TYR A 39 5.35 7.26 -11.68
C TYR A 39 4.33 6.99 -12.79
N LEU A 40 4.74 6.39 -13.91
CA LEU A 40 3.83 6.04 -15.00
C LEU A 40 2.81 4.98 -14.56
N LYS A 41 3.23 3.98 -13.79
CA LYS A 41 2.32 3.00 -13.19
C LYS A 41 1.29 3.68 -12.28
N LEU A 42 1.75 4.56 -11.40
CA LEU A 42 0.89 5.31 -10.47
C LEU A 42 -0.10 6.22 -11.20
N ARG A 43 0.34 6.91 -12.26
CA ARG A 43 -0.52 7.77 -13.09
C ARG A 43 -1.60 6.99 -13.84
N ARG A 44 -1.27 5.81 -14.39
CA ARG A 44 -2.25 4.92 -15.03
C ARG A 44 -3.29 4.41 -14.04
N GLN A 45 -2.86 4.05 -12.84
CA GLN A 45 -3.77 3.64 -11.76
C GLN A 45 -4.73 4.77 -11.38
N ALA A 46 -4.22 6.00 -11.23
CA ALA A 46 -5.07 7.14 -10.92
C ALA A 46 -6.06 7.49 -12.04
N ALA A 47 -5.67 7.37 -13.30
CA ALA A 47 -6.58 7.59 -14.44
C ALA A 47 -7.76 6.60 -14.45
N GLY A 48 -7.57 5.37 -13.97
CA GLY A 48 -8.64 4.38 -13.83
C GLY A 48 -9.68 4.70 -12.74
N LYS A 49 -9.36 5.62 -11.80
CA LYS A 49 -10.23 5.99 -10.67
C LYS A 49 -11.23 7.11 -10.99
N GLY A 50 -11.18 7.71 -12.17
CA GLY A 50 -12.05 8.84 -12.53
C GLY A 50 -11.86 10.07 -11.62
N ALA A 51 -12.89 10.92 -11.52
CA ALA A 51 -12.83 12.20 -10.79
C ALA A 51 -12.76 12.08 -9.24
N ALA A 52 -12.91 10.88 -8.68
CA ALA A 52 -12.93 10.65 -7.24
C ALA A 52 -11.55 10.36 -6.62
N GLY A 53 -10.51 10.15 -7.44
CA GLY A 53 -9.14 9.92 -6.98
C GLY A 53 -8.32 11.21 -6.91
N ALA A 54 -7.47 11.35 -5.88
CA ALA A 54 -6.49 12.44 -5.82
C ALA A 54 -5.60 12.42 -7.08
N PRO A 55 -5.46 13.55 -7.80
CA PRO A 55 -4.72 13.58 -9.05
C PRO A 55 -3.22 13.31 -8.81
N ILE A 56 -2.66 12.35 -9.54
CA ILE A 56 -1.22 12.11 -9.56
C ILE A 56 -0.57 13.17 -10.46
N THR A 57 0.12 14.12 -9.82
CA THR A 57 0.77 15.25 -10.48
C THR A 57 2.28 15.04 -10.58
N ALA A 58 2.94 15.85 -11.42
CA ALA A 58 4.39 15.88 -11.54
C ALA A 58 5.12 16.12 -10.19
N ARG A 59 4.45 16.75 -9.21
CA ARG A 59 4.97 16.93 -7.85
C ARG A 59 5.32 15.62 -7.16
N GLN A 60 4.61 14.53 -7.47
CA GLN A 60 4.91 13.21 -6.90
C GLN A 60 6.24 12.66 -7.43
N LEU A 61 6.54 12.90 -8.71
CA LEU A 61 7.82 12.53 -9.30
C LEU A 61 8.97 13.36 -8.70
N GLU A 62 8.77 14.67 -8.52
CA GLU A 62 9.74 15.54 -7.85
C GLU A 62 10.00 15.11 -6.40
N SER A 63 8.94 14.73 -5.68
CA SER A 63 9.03 14.25 -4.29
C SER A 63 9.83 12.96 -4.21
N LEU A 64 9.56 12.01 -5.13
CA LEU A 64 10.33 10.76 -5.24
C LEU A 64 11.81 11.03 -5.52
N ALA A 65 12.12 11.89 -6.49
CA ALA A 65 13.50 12.26 -6.81
C ALA A 65 14.23 12.85 -5.59
N ARG A 66 13.58 13.75 -4.84
CA ARG A 66 14.14 14.33 -3.61
C ARG A 66 14.38 13.30 -2.52
N LEU A 67 13.46 12.35 -2.32
CA LEU A 67 13.62 11.26 -1.35
C LEU A 67 14.78 10.33 -1.73
N THR A 68 14.90 9.96 -2.99
CA THR A 68 16.02 9.16 -3.51
C THR A 68 17.37 9.85 -3.30
N GLN A 69 17.46 11.15 -3.60
CA GLN A 69 18.67 11.92 -3.31
C GLN A 69 18.95 12.04 -1.81
N ALA A 70 17.92 12.20 -0.97
CA ALA A 70 18.09 12.25 0.47
C ALA A 70 18.63 10.92 1.04
N ARG A 71 18.15 9.78 0.52
CA ARG A 71 18.65 8.45 0.92
C ARG A 71 20.14 8.29 0.66
N ALA A 72 20.60 8.66 -0.54
CA ALA A 72 22.02 8.63 -0.90
C ALA A 72 22.86 9.62 -0.07
N ARG A 73 22.29 10.80 0.24
CA ARG A 73 22.96 11.83 1.05
C ARG A 73 23.26 11.35 2.47
N VAL A 74 22.33 10.60 3.08
CA VAL A 74 22.54 10.04 4.42
C VAL A 74 23.69 9.05 4.46
N ASP A 75 24.04 8.43 3.32
CA ASP A 75 25.20 7.54 3.22
C ASP A 75 26.46 8.27 2.73
N LEU A 76 26.45 9.61 2.71
CA LEU A 76 27.52 10.49 2.18
C LEU A 76 27.88 10.24 0.70
N ARG A 77 26.97 9.65 -0.07
CA ARG A 77 27.18 9.36 -1.50
C ARG A 77 26.79 10.55 -2.37
N ASN A 78 27.53 10.80 -3.44
CA ASN A 78 27.22 11.84 -4.44
C ASN A 78 26.45 11.31 -5.66
N VAL A 79 26.16 10.03 -5.69
CA VAL A 79 25.34 9.39 -6.72
C VAL A 79 24.25 8.59 -6.02
N ALA A 80 23.01 8.84 -6.42
CA ALA A 80 21.84 8.11 -5.96
C ALA A 80 21.52 7.00 -6.96
N THR A 81 21.50 5.77 -6.47
CA THR A 81 21.46 4.56 -7.30
C THR A 81 20.04 4.01 -7.43
N GLY A 82 19.88 2.98 -8.26
CA GLY A 82 18.62 2.25 -8.38
C GLY A 82 18.12 1.66 -7.05
N ALA A 83 18.99 1.35 -6.09
CA ALA A 83 18.59 0.87 -4.76
C ALA A 83 17.96 2.01 -3.92
N ASP A 84 18.53 3.21 -3.99
CA ASP A 84 17.98 4.39 -3.31
C ASP A 84 16.59 4.76 -3.85
N ALA A 85 16.37 4.52 -5.15
CA ALA A 85 15.07 4.70 -5.79
C ALA A 85 14.04 3.69 -5.26
N GLU A 86 14.41 2.43 -5.07
CA GLU A 86 13.53 1.39 -4.51
C GLU A 86 13.12 1.71 -3.07
N ASP A 87 14.06 2.14 -2.23
CA ASP A 87 13.79 2.59 -0.87
C ASP A 87 12.77 3.73 -0.84
N ALA A 88 12.98 4.77 -1.67
CA ALA A 88 12.07 5.91 -1.76
C ALA A 88 10.67 5.50 -2.27
N ILE A 89 10.61 4.59 -3.25
CA ILE A 89 9.35 4.02 -3.74
C ILE A 89 8.63 3.25 -2.64
N SER A 90 9.35 2.47 -1.83
CA SER A 90 8.80 1.72 -0.70
C SER A 90 8.14 2.66 0.31
N VAL A 91 8.82 3.75 0.67
CA VAL A 91 8.28 4.79 1.56
C VAL A 91 7.01 5.43 0.98
N MET A 92 7.02 5.80 -0.30
CA MET A 92 5.86 6.39 -0.97
C MET A 92 4.68 5.39 -1.04
N ARG A 93 4.94 4.11 -1.30
CA ARG A 93 3.90 3.07 -1.26
C ARG A 93 3.30 2.93 0.12
N ALA A 94 4.12 3.00 1.17
CA ALA A 94 3.65 2.94 2.54
C ALA A 94 2.77 4.15 2.90
N SER A 95 3.08 5.36 2.41
CA SER A 95 2.23 6.54 2.65
C SER A 95 0.94 6.53 1.83
N LEU A 96 0.97 5.90 0.66
CA LEU A 96 -0.19 5.73 -0.21
C LEU A 96 -0.94 4.42 0.08
N ARG A 97 -0.55 3.69 1.12
CA ARG A 97 -1.06 2.35 1.42
C ARG A 97 -2.57 2.36 1.58
N ASP A 98 -3.14 3.29 2.35
CA ASP A 98 -4.60 3.38 2.51
C ASP A 98 -5.31 3.79 1.20
N VAL A 99 -4.61 4.48 0.28
CA VAL A 99 -5.13 4.89 -1.04
C VAL A 99 -4.95 3.77 -2.10
N LEU A 100 -4.02 2.84 -1.89
CA LEU A 100 -3.62 1.79 -2.83
C LEU A 100 -4.11 0.39 -2.41
N GLU A 101 -4.29 0.14 -1.12
CA GLU A 101 -4.74 -1.15 -0.56
C GLU A 101 -6.24 -1.40 -0.77
N ASP A 102 -7.02 -0.36 -1.07
CA ASP A 102 -8.33 -0.53 -1.72
C ASP A 102 -8.25 -1.42 -2.98
N GLU A 103 -7.08 -1.50 -3.62
CA GLU A 103 -6.91 -2.20 -4.90
C GLU A 103 -5.90 -3.37 -4.90
N ALA A 104 -5.03 -3.55 -3.90
CA ALA A 104 -4.09 -4.69 -3.91
C ALA A 104 -4.81 -6.04 -3.88
N GLY A 105 -5.84 -6.18 -3.04
CA GLY A 105 -6.73 -7.35 -3.08
C GLY A 105 -7.60 -7.42 -4.33
N MET A 106 -7.97 -6.26 -4.90
CA MET A 106 -8.87 -6.18 -6.06
C MET A 106 -8.18 -6.47 -7.40
N ILE A 107 -6.86 -6.30 -7.51
CA ILE A 107 -6.08 -6.63 -8.70
C ILE A 107 -6.02 -8.14 -8.91
N ASP A 108 -5.86 -8.92 -7.84
CA ASP A 108 -5.85 -10.38 -7.93
C ASP A 108 -7.25 -10.95 -8.21
N LEU A 109 -8.30 -10.35 -7.63
CA LEU A 109 -9.70 -10.64 -7.96
C LEU A 109 -10.02 -10.38 -9.46
N ARG A 110 -9.47 -9.30 -10.04
CA ARG A 110 -9.65 -8.98 -11.46
C ARG A 110 -9.00 -10.00 -12.38
N ARG A 111 -7.83 -10.55 -12.02
CA ARG A 111 -7.17 -11.63 -12.78
C ARG A 111 -7.91 -12.96 -12.67
N ALA A 112 -8.51 -13.25 -11.52
CA ALA A 112 -9.21 -14.51 -11.26
C ALA A 112 -10.63 -14.59 -11.86
N GLY A 113 -11.22 -13.47 -12.31
CA GLY A 113 -12.66 -13.46 -12.61
C GLY A 113 -13.20 -12.38 -13.56
N GLY A 114 -12.37 -11.50 -14.11
CA GLY A 114 -12.83 -10.40 -14.94
C GLY A 114 -13.62 -9.33 -14.16
N MET A 115 -14.19 -8.36 -14.90
CA MET A 115 -14.78 -7.15 -14.29
C MET A 115 -16.04 -7.43 -13.45
N SER A 116 -16.83 -8.47 -13.77
CA SER A 116 -18.05 -8.81 -13.01
C SER A 116 -17.72 -9.30 -11.60
N LYS A 117 -16.79 -10.25 -11.47
CA LYS A 117 -16.38 -10.79 -10.16
C LYS A 117 -15.68 -9.72 -9.32
N GLN A 118 -14.94 -8.80 -9.95
CA GLN A 118 -14.37 -7.66 -9.25
C GLN A 118 -15.46 -6.74 -8.65
N ALA A 119 -16.54 -6.49 -9.39
CA ALA A 119 -17.65 -5.67 -8.91
C ALA A 119 -18.43 -6.36 -7.77
N GLU A 120 -18.64 -7.67 -7.86
CA GLU A 120 -19.24 -8.49 -6.80
C GLU A 120 -18.39 -8.47 -5.52
N ALA A 121 -17.08 -8.68 -5.66
CA ALA A 121 -16.15 -8.63 -4.53
C ALA A 121 -16.10 -7.26 -3.86
N LYS A 122 -16.11 -6.15 -4.64
CA LYS A 122 -16.20 -4.79 -4.09
C LYS A 122 -17.45 -4.59 -3.25
N ARG A 123 -18.63 -5.00 -3.74
CA ARG A 123 -19.89 -4.88 -2.99
C ARG A 123 -19.86 -5.67 -1.69
N LEU A 124 -19.36 -6.91 -1.73
CA LEU A 124 -19.24 -7.75 -0.55
C LEU A 124 -18.29 -7.12 0.49
N VAL A 125 -17.10 -6.67 0.07
CA VAL A 125 -16.13 -6.05 0.99
C VAL A 125 -16.71 -4.80 1.66
N SER A 126 -17.40 -3.93 0.91
CA SER A 126 -18.04 -2.75 1.49
C SER A 126 -19.11 -3.10 2.53
N GLU A 127 -19.89 -4.15 2.30
CA GLU A 127 -20.89 -4.60 3.26
C GLU A 127 -20.24 -5.21 4.51
N LEU A 128 -19.19 -6.01 4.35
CA LEU A 128 -18.44 -6.56 5.49
C LEU A 128 -17.77 -5.46 6.33
N GLN A 129 -17.21 -4.43 5.69
CA GLN A 129 -16.66 -3.26 6.38
C GLN A 129 -17.74 -2.51 7.17
N ARG A 130 -18.94 -2.37 6.59
CA ARG A 130 -20.09 -1.75 7.28
C ARG A 130 -20.47 -2.54 8.52
N LEU A 131 -20.55 -3.86 8.44
CA LEU A 131 -20.87 -4.74 9.58
C LEU A 131 -19.82 -4.64 10.69
N VAL A 132 -18.54 -4.73 10.31
CA VAL A 132 -17.40 -4.63 11.24
C VAL A 132 -17.35 -3.27 11.95
N THR A 133 -17.58 -2.18 11.21
CA THR A 133 -17.54 -0.82 11.75
C THR A 133 -18.75 -0.50 12.64
N ALA A 134 -19.95 -0.97 12.25
CA ALA A 134 -21.17 -0.73 13.02
C ALA A 134 -21.21 -1.51 14.34
N GLU A 135 -20.65 -2.73 14.37
CA GLU A 135 -20.65 -3.57 15.56
C GLU A 135 -19.37 -3.47 16.40
N GLY A 136 -18.32 -2.83 15.88
CA GLY A 136 -17.02 -2.71 16.56
C GLY A 136 -16.29 -4.05 16.71
N ARG A 137 -16.59 -5.03 15.85
CA ARG A 137 -16.08 -6.41 15.95
C ARG A 137 -14.99 -6.68 14.91
N VAL A 138 -13.92 -7.37 15.33
CA VAL A 138 -12.78 -7.68 14.45
C VAL A 138 -12.93 -9.04 13.74
N MET A 139 -13.89 -9.86 14.15
CA MET A 139 -14.08 -11.24 13.69
C MET A 139 -15.51 -11.45 13.18
N LEU A 140 -15.61 -12.20 12.08
CA LEU A 140 -16.83 -12.60 11.41
C LEU A 140 -16.84 -14.12 11.23
N THR A 141 -18.00 -14.73 11.41
CA THR A 141 -18.22 -16.14 11.08
C THR A 141 -18.44 -16.32 9.58
N VAL A 142 -18.17 -17.53 9.07
CA VAL A 142 -18.46 -17.87 7.67
C VAL A 142 -19.94 -17.65 7.32
N ASP A 143 -20.83 -17.94 8.27
CA ASP A 143 -22.27 -17.84 8.04
C ASP A 143 -22.72 -16.36 7.91
N GLU A 144 -22.12 -15.45 8.68
CA GLU A 144 -22.33 -14.00 8.52
C GLU A 144 -21.80 -13.50 7.17
N ILE A 145 -20.63 -13.97 6.74
CA ILE A 145 -20.05 -13.57 5.45
C ILE A 145 -20.91 -14.10 4.29
N ARG A 146 -21.43 -15.33 4.39
CA ARG A 146 -22.37 -15.89 3.41
C ARG A 146 -23.70 -15.13 3.39
N ALA A 147 -24.22 -14.74 4.55
CA ALA A 147 -25.42 -13.92 4.63
C ALA A 147 -25.21 -12.55 3.95
N ALA A 148 -24.07 -11.91 4.18
CA ALA A 148 -23.70 -10.67 3.50
C ALA A 148 -23.55 -10.85 1.98
N ALA A 149 -22.91 -11.94 1.53
CA ALA A 149 -22.77 -12.27 0.11
C ALA A 149 -24.12 -12.46 -0.60
N ASN A 150 -25.07 -13.11 0.08
CA ASN A 150 -26.43 -13.27 -0.43
C ASN A 150 -27.17 -11.92 -0.48
N ALA A 151 -27.02 -11.08 0.55
CA ALA A 151 -27.64 -9.76 0.60
C ALA A 151 -27.17 -8.85 -0.55
N VAL A 152 -25.88 -8.90 -0.92
CA VAL A 152 -25.31 -8.14 -2.04
C VAL A 152 -25.41 -8.83 -3.41
N ARG A 153 -26.14 -9.96 -3.49
CA ARG A 153 -26.40 -10.74 -4.70
C ARG A 153 -25.11 -11.20 -5.40
N VAL A 154 -24.16 -11.74 -4.64
CA VAL A 154 -22.99 -12.45 -5.19
C VAL A 154 -23.45 -13.82 -5.69
N ALA A 155 -23.05 -14.19 -6.91
CA ALA A 155 -23.55 -15.41 -7.56
C ALA A 155 -23.09 -16.69 -6.86
N ASP A 156 -21.85 -16.69 -6.35
CA ASP A 156 -21.25 -17.80 -5.63
C ASP A 156 -20.55 -17.28 -4.38
N ALA A 157 -21.22 -17.41 -3.24
CA ALA A 157 -20.73 -16.92 -1.96
C ALA A 157 -19.46 -17.67 -1.51
N ASP A 158 -19.36 -18.97 -1.76
CA ASP A 158 -18.23 -19.78 -1.31
C ASP A 158 -16.98 -19.48 -2.15
N ALA A 159 -17.13 -19.40 -3.47
CA ALA A 159 -16.03 -18.98 -4.35
C ALA A 159 -15.59 -17.55 -4.06
N ALA A 160 -16.50 -16.65 -3.69
CA ALA A 160 -16.17 -15.27 -3.33
C ALA A 160 -15.38 -15.21 -2.01
N VAL A 161 -15.75 -15.98 -1.00
CA VAL A 161 -15.02 -16.07 0.27
C VAL A 161 -13.62 -16.62 0.06
N GLU A 162 -13.49 -17.70 -0.71
CA GLU A 162 -12.18 -18.27 -1.04
C GLU A 162 -11.32 -17.30 -1.83
N SER A 163 -11.90 -16.59 -2.81
CA SER A 163 -11.19 -15.63 -3.62
C SER A 163 -10.73 -14.40 -2.82
N LEU A 164 -11.58 -13.90 -1.91
CA LEU A 164 -11.22 -12.83 -0.98
C LEU A 164 -10.15 -13.26 0.03
N ASN A 165 -10.16 -14.54 0.43
CA ASN A 165 -9.10 -15.10 1.27
C ASN A 165 -7.78 -15.25 0.51
N ALA A 166 -7.82 -15.73 -0.74
CA ALA A 166 -6.65 -15.82 -1.60
C ALA A 166 -6.05 -14.45 -1.95
N ALA A 167 -6.90 -13.42 -2.10
CA ALA A 167 -6.51 -12.03 -2.31
C ALA A 167 -6.01 -11.32 -1.03
N GLY A 168 -6.04 -11.99 0.13
CA GLY A 168 -5.60 -11.42 1.41
C GLY A 168 -6.53 -10.35 1.99
N VAL A 169 -7.74 -10.20 1.45
CA VAL A 169 -8.76 -9.24 1.91
C VAL A 169 -9.49 -9.77 3.13
N LEU A 170 -9.84 -11.06 3.09
CA LEU A 170 -10.31 -11.84 4.23
C LEU A 170 -9.17 -12.72 4.74
N LEU A 171 -9.02 -12.84 6.05
CA LEU A 171 -7.98 -13.67 6.65
C LEU A 171 -8.66 -14.70 7.55
N LYS A 172 -8.46 -15.98 7.25
CA LYS A 172 -8.93 -17.08 8.11
C LYS A 172 -8.16 -17.06 9.44
N LYS A 173 -8.86 -16.90 10.56
CA LYS A 173 -8.29 -16.81 11.92
C LYS A 173 -8.58 -18.04 12.80
N GLY A 174 -9.51 -18.91 12.39
CA GLY A 174 -9.86 -20.12 13.11
C GLY A 174 -10.84 -21.01 12.34
N HIS A 175 -11.39 -22.02 13.01
CA HIS A 175 -12.42 -22.87 12.42
C HIS A 175 -13.70 -22.06 12.20
N ARG A 176 -14.00 -21.74 10.93
CA ARG A 176 -15.14 -20.91 10.50
C ARG A 176 -15.11 -19.44 10.94
N LEU A 177 -13.93 -18.92 11.30
CA LEU A 177 -13.74 -17.53 11.70
C LEU A 177 -12.77 -16.80 10.77
N TYR A 178 -13.16 -15.61 10.36
CA TYR A 178 -12.45 -14.74 9.44
C TYR A 178 -12.36 -13.33 10.01
N SER A 179 -11.29 -12.61 9.70
CA SER A 179 -11.18 -11.17 9.94
C SER A 179 -10.96 -10.45 8.62
N LEU A 180 -11.43 -9.22 8.50
CA LEU A 180 -10.94 -8.34 7.43
C LEU A 180 -9.46 -8.03 7.65
N ALA A 181 -8.73 -7.77 6.58
CA ALA A 181 -7.36 -7.28 6.68
C ALA A 181 -7.30 -6.02 7.55
N ALA A 182 -6.24 -5.87 8.34
CA ALA A 182 -6.10 -4.79 9.31
C ALA A 182 -6.09 -3.37 8.70
N SER A 183 -5.97 -3.25 7.38
CA SER A 183 -6.10 -1.99 6.64
C SER A 183 -7.54 -1.64 6.25
N LEU A 184 -8.47 -2.61 6.33
CA LEU A 184 -9.90 -2.43 6.05
C LEU A 184 -10.74 -2.28 7.32
N CYS A 185 -10.23 -2.74 8.46
CA CYS A 185 -10.70 -2.36 9.78
C CYS A 185 -10.06 -1.01 10.13
N GLY A 186 -10.74 0.10 9.86
CA GLY A 186 -10.24 1.43 10.19
C GLY A 186 -9.69 1.47 11.62
N ARG A 187 -8.41 1.82 11.76
CA ARG A 187 -7.84 2.15 13.07
C ARG A 187 -8.44 3.49 13.50
N GLY A 188 -9.27 3.46 14.53
CA GLY A 188 -9.41 4.60 15.43
C GLY A 188 -8.10 4.85 16.18
#